data_AF-A0A1H0QYA6-F1
#
_entry.id   AF-A0A1H0QYA6-F1
#
_cell.length_a   1.000
_cell.length_b   1.000
_cell.length_c   1.000
_cell.angle_alpha   90.00
_cell.angle_beta   90.00
_cell.angle_gamma   90.00
#
_symmetry.space_group_name_H-M   'P 1'
#
loop_
_entity.id
_entity.type
_entity.pdbx_description
1 polymer ?
#
loop_
_entity_poly.entity_id
_entity_poly.type
_entity_poly.pdbx_seq_one_letter_code
_entity_poly.pdbx_strand_id
1 'polypeptide(L)' 'MPARPRHIPHATERTALQRMSLTRGLPPERLHPAGKQVIAGMQSKGWIEKQADGRTYCITPAGDEALKAIIPGKR' A
#
# COMPACT_ATOMS: atom_id res chain seq x y z
N MET A 1 -21.11 8.93 -5.74
CA MET A 1 -20.53 8.05 -4.69
C MET A 1 -19.76 8.92 -3.71
N PRO A 2 -19.89 8.73 -2.39
CA PRO A 2 -19.08 9.46 -1.42
C PRO A 2 -17.59 9.17 -1.66
N ALA A 3 -16.75 10.18 -1.50
CA ALA A 3 -15.30 10.02 -1.60
C ALA A 3 -14.83 9.00 -0.56
N ARG A 4 -14.10 7.97 -1.01
CA ARG A 4 -13.54 6.96 -0.09
C ARG A 4 -12.57 7.67 0.88
N PRO A 5 -12.63 7.42 2.19
CA PRO A 5 -11.70 8.02 3.14
C PRO A 5 -10.24 7.70 2.76
N ARG A 6 -9.36 8.70 2.83
CA ARG A 6 -7.94 8.57 2.42
C ARG A 6 -7.16 7.48 3.16
N HIS A 7 -7.62 7.09 4.35
CA HIS A 7 -7.02 6.05 5.19
C HIS A 7 -7.40 4.62 4.74
N ILE A 8 -8.34 4.46 3.80
CA ILE A 8 -8.77 3.15 3.31
C ILE A 8 -8.11 2.89 1.96
N PRO A 9 -7.26 1.85 1.83
CA PRO A 9 -6.64 1.51 0.57
C PRO A 9 -7.66 1.23 -0.54
N HIS A 10 -7.37 1.69 -1.74
CA HIS A 10 -8.01 1.19 -2.95
C HIS A 10 -7.58 -0.27 -3.23
N ALA A 11 -8.28 -0.97 -4.12
CA ALA A 11 -8.00 -2.38 -4.43
C ALA A 11 -6.52 -2.61 -4.81
N THR A 12 -5.98 -1.78 -5.71
CA THR A 12 -4.57 -1.85 -6.14
C THR A 12 -3.58 -1.58 -5.01
N GLU A 13 -3.85 -0.57 -4.17
CA GLU A 13 -3.04 -0.27 -2.98
C GLU A 13 -3.08 -1.43 -1.99
N ARG A 14 -4.27 -1.99 -1.73
CA ARG A 14 -4.47 -3.13 -0.83
C ARG A 14 -3.69 -4.35 -1.29
N THR A 15 -3.75 -4.69 -2.58
CA THR A 15 -2.98 -5.81 -3.13
C THR A 15 -1.49 -5.60 -2.97
N ALA A 16 -0.97 -4.39 -3.21
CA ALA A 16 0.44 -4.09 -3.01
C ALA A 16 0.86 -4.20 -1.54
N LEU A 17 0.06 -3.62 -0.63
CA LEU A 17 0.30 -3.71 0.82
C LEU A 17 0.27 -5.16 1.32
N GLN A 18 -0.70 -5.97 0.89
CA GLN A 18 -0.77 -7.40 1.24
C GLN A 18 0.47 -8.17 0.76
N ARG A 19 0.96 -7.87 -0.46
CA ARG A 19 2.22 -8.49 -0.94
C ARG A 19 3.40 -8.09 -0.08
N MET A 20 3.50 -6.81 0.30
CA MET A 20 4.57 -6.32 1.17
C MET A 20 4.47 -6.81 2.62
N SER A 21 3.27 -7.16 3.11
CA SER A 21 3.10 -7.78 4.43
C SER A 21 3.59 -9.23 4.45
N LEU A 22 3.50 -9.93 3.31
CA LEU A 22 3.97 -11.32 3.16
C LEU A 22 5.44 -11.41 2.73
N THR A 23 5.96 -10.41 2.04
CA THR A 23 7.34 -10.41 1.53
C THR A 23 7.93 -9.01 1.67
N ARG A 24 9.00 -8.91 2.47
CA ARG A 24 9.74 -7.64 2.63
C ARG A 24 10.64 -7.38 1.42
N GLY A 25 10.87 -6.10 1.12
CA GLY A 25 11.82 -5.68 0.10
C GLY A 25 11.37 -6.02 -1.32
N LEU A 26 10.14 -5.61 -1.69
CA LEU A 26 9.64 -5.83 -3.04
C LEU A 26 10.02 -4.69 -3.99
N PRO A 27 10.55 -4.98 -5.18
CA PRO A 27 10.77 -3.96 -6.20
C PRO A 27 9.43 -3.59 -6.90
N PRO A 28 9.33 -2.40 -7.54
CA PRO A 28 8.10 -1.90 -8.18
C PRO A 28 7.43 -2.90 -9.12
N GLU A 29 8.21 -3.67 -9.86
CA GLU A 29 7.74 -4.63 -10.87
C GLU A 29 6.93 -5.76 -10.22
N ARG A 30 7.25 -6.12 -8.97
CA ARG A 30 6.52 -7.14 -8.19
C ARG A 30 5.27 -6.59 -7.49
N LEU A 31 5.05 -5.27 -7.53
CA LEU A 31 3.87 -4.62 -6.97
C LEU A 31 2.71 -4.52 -7.98
N HIS A 32 2.87 -4.97 -9.22
CA HIS A 32 1.80 -4.99 -10.23
C HIS A 32 0.49 -5.61 -9.67
N PRO A 33 -0.66 -4.92 -9.79
CA PRO A 33 -0.94 -3.79 -10.69
C PRO A 33 -0.61 -2.38 -10.15
N ALA A 34 0.02 -2.23 -8.99
CA ALA A 34 0.43 -0.93 -8.49
C ALA A 34 1.58 -0.34 -9.33
N GLY A 35 1.24 0.66 -10.15
CA GLY A 35 2.20 1.43 -10.92
C GLY A 35 2.85 2.57 -10.11
N LYS A 36 3.75 3.31 -10.75
CA LYS A 36 4.56 4.40 -10.14
C LYS A 36 3.72 5.41 -9.35
N GLN A 37 2.58 5.84 -9.89
CA GLN A 37 1.70 6.83 -9.24
C GLN A 37 1.04 6.26 -7.97
N VAL A 38 0.65 4.98 -7.99
CA VAL A 38 0.07 4.31 -6.82
C VAL A 38 1.13 4.14 -5.74
N ILE A 39 2.35 3.73 -6.11
CA ILE A 39 3.49 3.62 -5.18
C ILE A 39 3.82 4.97 -4.56
N ALA A 40 3.93 6.04 -5.36
CA ALA A 40 4.14 7.40 -4.84
C ALA A 40 3.00 7.84 -3.91
N GLY A 41 1.75 7.50 -4.24
CA GLY A 41 0.59 7.73 -3.39
C GLY A 41 0.71 7.03 -2.04
N MET A 42 1.01 5.73 -2.03
CA MET A 42 1.21 4.95 -0.80
C MET A 42 2.37 5.47 0.04
N GLN A 43 3.46 5.90 -0.59
CA GLN A 43 4.61 6.50 0.09
C GLN A 43 4.26 7.85 0.71
N SER A 44 3.52 8.71 -0.01
CA SER A 44 3.04 10.00 0.53
C SER A 44 2.07 9.85 1.71
N LYS A 45 1.35 8.72 1.77
CA LYS A 45 0.48 8.36 2.89
C LYS A 45 1.25 7.74 4.07
N GLY A 46 2.55 7.49 3.91
CA GLY A 46 3.39 6.82 4.90
C GLY A 46 3.09 5.33 5.05
N TRP A 47 2.42 4.68 4.10
CA TRP A 47 2.06 3.26 4.18
C TRP A 47 3.19 2.33 3.75
N ILE A 48 4.12 2.85 2.96
CA ILE A 48 5.30 2.13 2.50
C ILE A 48 6.52 3.03 2.58
N GLU A 49 7.67 2.42 2.75
CA GLU A 49 8.96 3.10 2.73
C GLU A 49 9.91 2.47 1.73
N LYS A 50 10.70 3.34 1.09
CA LYS A 50 11.76 2.92 0.19
C LYS A 50 12.96 2.50 1.04
N GLN A 51 13.51 1.31 0.77
CA GLN A 51 14.61 0.76 1.53
C GLN A 51 15.94 1.44 1.16
N ALA A 52 16.97 1.23 1.99
CA ALA A 52 18.31 1.79 1.80
C ALA A 52 18.97 1.38 0.47
N ASP A 53 18.53 0.27 -0.12
CA ASP A 53 18.96 -0.18 -1.45
C ASP A 53 18.49 0.74 -2.60
N GLY A 54 17.58 1.68 -2.32
CA GLY A 54 17.02 2.60 -3.30
C GLY A 54 16.16 1.94 -4.38
N ARG A 55 15.82 0.66 -4.25
CA ARG A 55 15.18 -0.16 -5.28
C ARG A 55 13.93 -0.89 -4.78
N THR A 56 13.86 -1.20 -3.49
CA THR A 56 12.75 -1.97 -2.93
C THR A 56 11.92 -1.16 -1.94
N TYR A 57 10.72 -1.65 -1.68
CA TYR A 57 9.74 -1.06 -0.77
C TYR A 57 9.32 -2.09 0.28
N CYS A 58 9.07 -1.60 1.49
CA CYS A 58 8.48 -2.36 2.58
C CYS A 58 7.23 -1.65 3.11
N ILE A 59 6.30 -2.43 3.63
CA ILE A 59 5.15 -1.92 4.38
C ILE A 59 5.61 -1.32 5.72
N THR A 60 5.01 -0.20 6.11
CA THR A 60 5.21 0.44 7.43
C THR A 60 4.11 -0.01 8.40
N PRO A 61 4.22 0.27 9.70
CA PRO A 61 3.11 0.05 10.64
C PRO A 61 1.81 0.75 10.22
N ALA A 62 1.88 1.97 9.66
CA ALA A 62 0.71 2.67 9.17
C ALA A 62 0.06 1.97 7.96
N GLY A 63 0.86 1.35 7.09
CA GLY A 63 0.35 0.53 5.99
C GLY A 63 -0.36 -0.73 6.47
N ASP A 64 0.16 -1.36 7.54
CA ASP A 64 -0.47 -2.54 8.16
C ASP A 64 -1.81 -2.18 8.81
N GLU A 65 -1.88 -1.05 9.52
CA GLU A 65 -3.15 -0.53 10.06
C GLU A 65 -4.15 -0.18 8.94
N ALA A 66 -3.68 0.38 7.82
CA ALA A 66 -4.52 0.63 6.65
C ALA A 66 -5.08 -0.66 6.03
N LEU A 67 -4.37 -1.80 6.13
CA LEU A 67 -4.90 -3.10 5.71
C LEU A 67 -6.02 -3.59 6.64
N LYS A 68 -5.89 -3.37 7.95
CA LYS A 68 -6.87 -3.76 8.97
C LYS A 68 -8.11 -2.86 8.98
N ALA A 69 -8.01 -1.65 8.42
CA ALA A 69 -9.13 -0.71 8.35
C ALA A 69 -10.38 -1.37 7.73
N ILE A 70 -11.48 -1.34 8.50
CA ILE A 70 -12.77 -1.88 8.08
C ILE A 70 -13.23 -1.08 6.84
N ILE A 71 -13.55 -1.77 5.75
CA ILE A 71 -14.13 -1.14 4.57
C ILE A 71 -15.61 -0.86 4.92
N PRO A 72 -16.04 0.40 5.06
CA PRO A 72 -17.44 0.72 5.31
C PRO A 72 -18.23 0.34 4.05
N GLY A 73 -18.99 -0.76 4.12
CA GLY A 73 -19.76 -1.25 2.97
C GLY A 73 -20.02 -2.76 2.92
N LYS A 74 -19.45 -3.59 3.80
CA LYS A 74 -19.96 -4.95 4.01
C LYS A 74 -20.78 -5.00 5.31
N ARG A 75 -22.09 -4.78 5.18
CA ARG A 75 -23.11 -5.37 6.07
C ARG A 75 -23.71 -6.55 5.35
#